data_AF-A0A954WBC1-F1
#
_entry.id   AF-A0A954WBC1-F1
#
_cell.length_a   1.000
_cell.length_b   1.000
_cell.length_c   1.000
_cell.angle_alpha   90.00
_cell.angle_beta   90.00
_cell.angle_gamma   90.00
#
_symmetry.space_group_name_H-M   'P 1'
#
loop_
_entity.id
_entity.type
_entity.pdbx_description
1 polymer ?
#
loop_
_entity_poly.entity_id
_entity_poly.type
_entity_poly.pdbx_seq_one_letter_code
_entity_poly.pdbx_strand_id
1 'polypeptide(L)'
;MEESTNNAFLRIARREDLSDEEISAIEQARNRYTEDWSHNNTPAMVFYLAPLNARARGRALVELVKQDIDLSWRSIKPVLVENYLQTWNELQEPAVTEELIAAECMARGTYARLPKQTELELRFPEFYQRIDLSRIESLAAEQRQSECFDHDGRFFVIRKLGEGGMGVVYEV
;
A
#
# COMPACT_ATOMS: atom_id res chain seq x y z
N MET A 1 5.40 -28.76 25.64
CA MET A 1 4.25 -29.03 24.73
C MET A 1 3.07 -28.19 25.20
N GLU A 2 3.13 -26.86 25.07
CA GLU A 2 1.99 -25.93 25.31
C GLU A 2 2.24 -24.61 24.54
N GLU A 3 2.36 -24.68 23.21
CA GLU A 3 2.42 -23.47 22.34
C GLU A 3 1.31 -23.47 21.27
N SER A 4 0.28 -24.31 21.42
CA SER A 4 -0.70 -24.54 20.35
C SER A 4 -1.96 -23.67 20.43
N THR A 5 -2.06 -22.76 21.40
CA THR A 5 -3.30 -21.97 21.65
C THR A 5 -3.23 -20.51 21.22
N ASN A 6 -2.05 -19.99 20.84
CA ASN A 6 -1.89 -18.59 20.45
C ASN A 6 -2.19 -18.28 18.98
N ASN A 7 -2.50 -19.28 18.16
CA ASN A 7 -2.73 -19.10 16.72
C ASN A 7 -4.22 -18.96 16.34
N ALA A 8 -5.13 -18.98 17.32
CA ALA A 8 -6.56 -18.84 17.09
C ALA A 8 -7.07 -17.37 17.18
N PHE A 9 -6.21 -16.41 17.54
CA PHE A 9 -6.70 -15.15 18.15
C PHE A 9 -6.25 -13.82 17.54
N LEU A 10 -5.53 -13.80 16.43
CA LEU A 10 -5.25 -12.55 15.73
C LEU A 10 -5.69 -12.62 14.27
N ARG A 11 -6.97 -12.96 14.07
CA ARG A 11 -7.64 -12.60 12.82
C ARG A 11 -7.56 -11.09 12.70
N ILE A 12 -6.95 -10.57 11.64
CA ILE A 12 -6.92 -9.13 11.41
C ILE A 12 -8.37 -8.68 11.28
N ALA A 13 -8.78 -7.78 12.17
CA ALA A 13 -10.14 -7.25 12.18
C ALA A 13 -10.44 -6.63 10.81
N ARG A 14 -11.61 -6.95 10.25
CA ARG A 14 -12.08 -6.22 9.07
C ARG A 14 -12.36 -4.78 9.49
N ARG A 15 -12.25 -3.85 8.55
CA ARG A 15 -12.54 -2.44 8.82
C ARG A 15 -13.94 -2.24 9.41
N GLU A 16 -14.91 -3.04 8.98
CA GLU A 16 -16.30 -3.03 9.44
C GLU A 16 -16.48 -3.47 10.90
N ASP A 17 -15.51 -4.20 11.46
CA ASP A 17 -15.57 -4.73 12.83
C ASP A 17 -14.96 -3.77 13.87
N LEU A 18 -14.35 -2.67 13.42
CA LEU A 18 -13.65 -1.69 14.24
C LEU A 18 -14.58 -0.57 14.72
N SER A 19 -14.30 -0.02 15.90
CA SER A 19 -14.99 1.17 16.38
C SER A 19 -14.56 2.42 15.61
N ASP A 20 -15.37 3.48 15.67
CA ASP A 20 -15.01 4.78 15.08
C ASP A 20 -13.70 5.35 15.65
N GLU A 21 -13.42 5.09 16.93
CA GLU A 21 -12.17 5.49 17.58
C GLU A 21 -10.97 4.73 17.02
N GLU A 22 -11.11 3.42 16.79
CA GLU A 22 -10.08 2.58 16.18
C GLU A 22 -9.82 2.99 14.72
N ILE A 23 -10.88 3.27 13.96
CA ILE A 23 -10.79 3.78 12.59
C ILE A 23 -10.07 5.13 12.57
N SER A 24 -10.45 6.06 13.45
CA SER A 24 -9.80 7.36 13.57
C SER A 24 -8.31 7.23 13.93
N ALA A 25 -7.96 6.31 14.83
CA ALA A 25 -6.57 6.05 15.18
C ALA A 25 -5.74 5.51 14.00
N ILE A 26 -6.32 4.63 13.18
CA ILE A 26 -5.68 4.13 11.95
C ILE A 26 -5.46 5.29 10.96
N GLU A 27 -6.46 6.14 10.75
CA GLU A 27 -6.34 7.29 9.83
C GLU A 27 -5.30 8.30 10.31
N GLN A 28 -5.24 8.59 11.62
CA GLN A 28 -4.20 9.41 12.20
C GLN A 28 -2.80 8.80 12.01
N ALA A 29 -2.65 7.48 12.18
CA ALA A 29 -1.39 6.79 11.93
C ALA A 29 -0.95 6.92 10.45
N ARG A 30 -1.87 6.74 9.50
CA ARG A 30 -1.61 6.91 8.06
C ARG A 30 -1.21 8.35 7.71
N ASN A 31 -1.89 9.33 8.28
CA ASN A 31 -1.60 10.75 8.01
C ASN A 31 -0.20 11.11 8.49
N ARG A 32 0.16 10.74 9.73
CA ARG A 32 1.52 10.95 10.25
C ARG A 32 2.59 10.21 9.44
N TYR A 33 2.31 8.97 9.04
CA TYR A 33 3.22 8.21 8.18
C TYR A 33 3.49 8.91 6.85
N THR A 34 2.43 9.39 6.21
CA THR A 34 2.50 10.08 4.91
C THR A 34 3.26 11.41 5.02
N GLU A 35 3.01 12.16 6.09
CA GLU A 35 3.73 13.39 6.39
C GLU A 35 5.24 13.14 6.55
N ASP A 36 5.64 12.15 7.35
CA ASP A 36 7.05 11.83 7.55
C ASP A 36 7.71 11.21 6.31
N TRP A 37 6.96 10.46 5.51
CA TRP A 37 7.45 9.89 4.26
C TRP A 37 7.89 10.97 3.27
N SER A 38 7.17 12.09 3.22
CA SER A 38 7.54 13.25 2.39
C SER A 38 8.89 13.88 2.76
N HIS A 39 9.35 13.70 4.01
CA HIS A 39 10.60 14.26 4.51
C HIS A 39 11.77 13.27 4.48
N ASN A 40 11.54 11.99 4.81
CA ASN A 40 12.61 11.02 5.10
C ASN A 40 12.67 9.80 4.15
N ASN A 41 11.93 9.81 3.03
CA ASN A 41 11.86 8.75 2.00
C ASN A 41 11.37 7.36 2.47
N THR A 42 11.63 6.92 3.70
CA THR A 42 11.23 5.60 4.24
C THR A 42 11.17 5.61 5.79
N PRO A 43 10.14 6.22 6.41
CA PRO A 43 9.97 6.16 7.86
C PRO A 43 9.65 4.73 8.31
N ALA A 44 10.16 4.31 9.48
CA ALA A 44 9.92 2.96 9.97
C ALA A 44 8.48 2.81 10.49
N MET A 45 7.68 1.95 9.83
CA MET A 45 6.25 1.74 10.14
C MET A 45 5.97 1.42 11.62
N VAL A 46 6.91 0.76 12.31
CA VAL A 46 6.78 0.37 13.72
C VAL A 46 6.47 1.56 14.65
N PHE A 47 6.90 2.78 14.29
CA PHE A 47 6.65 3.99 15.08
C PHE A 47 5.22 4.53 14.96
N TYR A 48 4.45 4.08 13.98
CA TYR A 48 3.08 4.54 13.72
C TYR A 48 2.03 3.53 14.17
N LEU A 49 2.45 2.29 14.46
CA LEU A 49 1.55 1.22 14.88
C LEU A 49 1.10 1.39 16.32
N ALA A 50 -0.15 1.01 16.57
CA ALA A 50 -0.66 0.82 17.92
C ALA A 50 0.12 -0.31 18.65
N PRO A 51 0.09 -0.34 20.00
CA PRO A 51 0.69 -1.41 20.79
C PRO A 51 0.28 -2.82 20.34
N LEU A 52 1.12 -3.84 20.60
CA LEU A 52 0.93 -5.23 20.15
C LEU A 52 -0.42 -5.85 20.55
N ASN A 53 -1.00 -5.41 21.66
CA ASN A 53 -2.28 -5.89 22.17
C ASN A 53 -3.50 -5.10 21.66
N ALA A 54 -3.29 -4.04 20.87
CA ALA A 54 -4.40 -3.26 20.34
C ALA A 54 -5.09 -4.04 19.21
N ARG A 55 -6.40 -4.23 19.32
CA ARG A 55 -7.22 -4.94 18.33
C ARG A 55 -7.08 -4.35 16.92
N ALA A 56 -7.00 -3.03 16.81
CA ALA A 56 -6.82 -2.31 15.55
C ALA A 56 -5.42 -2.42 14.94
N ARG A 57 -4.42 -2.98 15.65
CA ARG A 57 -3.02 -2.98 15.20
C ARG A 57 -2.84 -3.67 13.86
N GLY A 58 -3.36 -4.89 13.72
CA GLY A 58 -3.20 -5.66 12.47
C GLY A 58 -3.80 -4.91 11.28
N ARG A 59 -4.97 -4.28 11.47
CA ARG A 59 -5.59 -3.48 10.42
C ARG A 59 -4.80 -2.20 10.13
N ALA A 60 -4.27 -1.53 11.16
CA ALA A 60 -3.39 -0.39 10.99
C ALA A 60 -2.16 -0.75 10.16
N LEU A 61 -1.54 -1.91 10.43
CA LEU A 61 -0.40 -2.41 9.66
C LEU A 61 -0.76 -2.64 8.20
N VAL A 62 -1.87 -3.31 7.90
CA VAL A 62 -2.34 -3.52 6.53
C VAL A 62 -2.50 -2.19 5.80
N GLU A 63 -3.15 -1.21 6.44
CA GLU A 63 -3.38 0.09 5.83
C GLU A 63 -2.09 0.90 5.62
N LEU A 64 -1.13 0.83 6.55
CA LEU A 64 0.18 1.45 6.39
C LEU A 64 1.01 0.80 5.28
N VAL A 65 0.98 -0.53 5.15
CA VAL A 65 1.66 -1.24 4.07
C VAL A 65 1.08 -0.87 2.71
N LYS A 66 -0.26 -0.81 2.59
CA LYS A 66 -0.92 -0.35 1.35
C LYS A 66 -0.49 1.07 0.99
N GLN A 67 -0.45 1.97 1.97
CA GLN A 67 -0.01 3.35 1.79
C GLN A 67 1.46 3.41 1.34
N ASP A 68 2.35 2.63 1.96
CA ASP A 68 3.75 2.62 1.56
C ASP A 68 3.98 2.06 0.17
N ILE A 69 3.30 0.95 -0.18
CA ILE A 69 3.37 0.38 -1.54
C ILE A 69 3.01 1.47 -2.56
N ASP A 70 1.88 2.16 -2.37
CA ASP A 70 1.43 3.24 -3.25
C ASP A 70 2.49 4.36 -3.39
N LEU A 71 2.98 4.89 -2.26
CA LEU A 71 4.01 5.93 -2.24
C LEU A 71 5.35 5.49 -2.85
N SER A 72 5.76 4.25 -2.61
CA SER A 72 6.99 3.63 -3.13
C SER A 72 6.94 3.47 -4.66
N TRP A 73 5.80 3.04 -5.21
CA TRP A 73 5.61 3.00 -6.66
C TRP A 73 5.58 4.41 -7.27
N ARG A 74 4.92 5.37 -6.61
CA ARG A 74 4.89 6.78 -7.02
C ARG A 74 6.27 7.44 -7.06
N SER A 75 7.21 7.02 -6.21
CA SER A 75 8.58 7.59 -6.11
C SER A 75 9.66 6.83 -6.90
N ILE A 76 9.28 5.88 -7.77
CA ILE A 76 10.24 5.09 -8.56
C ILE A 76 11.18 4.24 -7.66
N LYS A 77 10.74 3.93 -6.44
CA LYS A 77 11.42 3.01 -5.51
C LYS A 77 10.46 1.88 -5.14
N PRO A 78 10.06 1.04 -6.12
CA PRO A 78 9.02 0.05 -5.89
C PRO A 78 9.41 -0.96 -4.81
N VAL A 79 8.47 -1.25 -3.92
CA VAL A 79 8.57 -2.30 -2.92
C VAL A 79 7.54 -3.38 -3.24
N LEU A 80 7.96 -4.65 -3.13
CA LEU A 80 7.11 -5.81 -3.38
C LEU A 80 6.44 -6.28 -2.07
N VAL A 81 5.25 -6.84 -2.18
CA VAL A 81 4.47 -7.35 -1.02
C VAL A 81 5.23 -8.41 -0.23
N GLU A 82 6.04 -9.24 -0.89
CA GLU A 82 6.82 -10.32 -0.27
C GLU A 82 7.76 -9.79 0.82
N ASN A 83 8.34 -8.60 0.64
CA ASN A 83 9.21 -7.99 1.65
C ASN A 83 8.45 -7.73 2.96
N TYR A 84 7.19 -7.33 2.85
CA TYR A 84 6.31 -7.12 4.01
C TYR A 84 5.88 -8.44 4.65
N LEU A 85 5.52 -9.44 3.85
CA LEU A 85 5.12 -10.77 4.35
C LEU A 85 6.26 -11.51 5.06
N GLN A 86 7.50 -11.27 4.64
CA GLN A 86 8.71 -11.79 5.31
C GLN A 86 9.00 -11.07 6.63
N THR A 87 8.72 -9.77 6.71
CA THR A 87 9.03 -8.95 7.89
C THR A 87 7.96 -9.09 8.98
N TRP A 88 6.69 -9.19 8.58
CA TRP A 88 5.54 -9.15 9.48
C TRP A 88 4.70 -10.41 9.34
N ASN A 89 4.91 -11.37 10.25
CA ASN A 89 4.11 -12.61 10.29
C ASN A 89 2.60 -12.35 10.45
N GLU A 90 2.22 -11.21 11.06
CA GLU A 90 0.83 -10.75 11.20
C GLU A 90 0.11 -10.65 9.84
N LEU A 91 0.84 -10.42 8.73
CA LEU A 91 0.28 -10.23 7.39
C LEU A 91 0.04 -11.53 6.60
N GLN A 92 0.49 -12.68 7.11
CA GLN A 92 0.40 -13.97 6.42
C GLN A 92 -1.02 -14.58 6.44
N GLU A 93 -2.01 -13.90 7.02
CA GLU A 93 -3.41 -14.30 6.90
C GLU A 93 -3.84 -14.26 5.41
N PRO A 94 -4.44 -15.34 4.84
CA PRO A 94 -4.73 -15.41 3.41
C PRO A 94 -5.55 -14.25 2.86
N ALA A 95 -6.57 -13.78 3.59
CA ALA A 95 -7.40 -12.65 3.16
C ALA A 95 -6.60 -11.33 3.12
N VAL A 96 -5.65 -11.18 4.03
CA VAL A 96 -4.78 -10.00 4.12
C VAL A 96 -3.72 -10.04 3.04
N THR A 97 -3.10 -11.20 2.82
CA THR A 97 -2.15 -11.40 1.72
C THR A 97 -2.80 -11.09 0.36
N GLU A 98 -4.02 -11.56 0.13
CA GLU A 98 -4.81 -11.24 -1.07
C GLU A 98 -5.08 -9.74 -1.22
N GLU A 99 -5.48 -9.06 -0.14
CA GLU A 99 -5.68 -7.60 -0.11
C GLU A 99 -4.39 -6.84 -0.45
N LEU A 100 -3.23 -7.27 0.06
CA LEU A 100 -1.94 -6.65 -0.20
C LEU A 100 -1.46 -6.88 -1.64
N ILE A 101 -1.65 -8.08 -2.19
CA ILE A 101 -1.34 -8.36 -3.61
C ILE A 101 -2.20 -7.47 -4.52
N ALA A 102 -3.49 -7.34 -4.22
CA ALA A 102 -4.38 -6.44 -4.95
C ALA A 102 -3.92 -4.98 -4.86
N ALA A 103 -3.44 -4.54 -3.69
CA ALA A 103 -2.88 -3.20 -3.51
C ALA A 103 -1.60 -2.97 -4.32
N GLU A 104 -0.67 -3.93 -4.39
CA GLU A 104 0.50 -3.84 -5.27
C GLU A 104 0.08 -3.78 -6.74
N CYS A 105 -0.85 -4.64 -7.17
CA CYS A 105 -1.36 -4.63 -8.53
C CYS A 105 -2.01 -3.28 -8.87
N MET A 106 -2.77 -2.69 -7.94
CA MET A 106 -3.36 -1.36 -8.10
C MET A 106 -2.28 -0.30 -8.28
N ALA A 107 -1.32 -0.21 -7.34
CA ALA A 107 -0.23 0.77 -7.40
C ALA A 107 0.60 0.64 -8.69
N ARG A 108 0.88 -0.61 -9.12
CA ARG A 108 1.54 -0.89 -10.40
C ARG A 108 0.70 -0.50 -11.60
N GLY A 109 -0.61 -0.75 -11.55
CA GLY A 109 -1.53 -0.27 -12.57
C GLY A 109 -1.48 1.24 -12.66
N THR A 110 -1.52 1.95 -11.53
CA THR A 110 -1.56 3.41 -11.50
C THR A 110 -0.26 4.06 -11.98
N TYR A 111 0.89 3.59 -11.51
CA TYR A 111 2.18 4.29 -11.74
C TYR A 111 3.13 3.60 -12.71
N ALA A 112 2.85 2.35 -13.10
CA ALA A 112 3.77 1.54 -13.89
C ALA A 112 2.99 0.58 -14.82
N ARG A 113 3.52 -0.62 -15.01
CA ARG A 113 2.87 -1.69 -15.75
C ARG A 113 2.22 -2.68 -14.80
N LEU A 114 0.92 -2.91 -14.99
CA LEU A 114 0.16 -3.97 -14.32
C LEU A 114 0.87 -5.34 -14.49
N PRO A 115 0.99 -6.15 -13.42
CA PRO A 115 1.55 -7.49 -13.53
C PRO A 115 0.74 -8.37 -14.49
N LYS A 116 1.42 -9.32 -15.11
CA LYS A 116 0.75 -10.35 -15.92
C LYS A 116 0.24 -11.47 -15.01
N GLN A 117 -0.80 -12.18 -15.44
CA GLN A 117 -1.30 -13.37 -14.72
C GLN A 117 -0.19 -14.41 -14.46
N THR A 118 0.69 -14.66 -15.43
CA THR A 118 1.83 -15.59 -15.30
C THR A 118 2.85 -15.14 -14.26
N GLU A 119 2.98 -13.82 -14.05
CA GLU A 119 3.84 -13.26 -13.01
C GLU A 119 3.26 -13.54 -11.62
N LEU A 120 1.95 -13.32 -11.45
CA LEU A 120 1.24 -13.63 -10.21
C LEU A 120 1.22 -15.12 -9.91
N GLU A 121 1.05 -15.98 -10.93
CA GLU A 121 1.08 -17.44 -10.75
C GLU A 121 2.44 -17.92 -10.22
N LEU A 122 3.53 -17.34 -10.71
CA LEU A 122 4.88 -17.68 -10.24
C LEU A 122 5.16 -17.19 -8.82
N ARG A 123 4.73 -15.96 -8.49
CA ARG A 123 5.02 -15.33 -7.19
C ARG A 123 4.07 -15.79 -6.09
N PHE A 124 2.79 -15.97 -6.42
CA PHE A 124 1.69 -16.24 -5.50
C PHE A 124 0.77 -17.37 -6.04
N PRO A 125 1.27 -18.61 -6.14
CA PRO A 125 0.53 -19.72 -6.75
C PRO A 125 -0.81 -20.04 -6.06
N GLU A 126 -0.95 -19.69 -4.79
CA GLU A 126 -2.19 -19.92 -4.02
C GLU A 126 -3.25 -18.81 -4.20
N PHE A 127 -2.84 -17.62 -4.68
CA PHE A 127 -3.68 -16.42 -4.69
C PHE A 127 -3.99 -15.90 -6.09
N TYR A 128 -3.18 -16.21 -7.10
CA TYR A 128 -3.28 -15.58 -8.43
C TYR A 128 -4.67 -15.69 -9.09
N GLN A 129 -5.41 -16.78 -8.85
CA GLN A 129 -6.77 -16.96 -9.40
C GLN A 129 -7.83 -16.09 -8.72
N ARG A 130 -7.55 -15.57 -7.51
CA ARG A 130 -8.47 -14.72 -6.74
C ARG A 130 -8.32 -13.24 -7.10
N ILE A 131 -7.19 -12.88 -7.70
CA ILE A 131 -6.89 -11.50 -8.10
C ILE A 131 -7.51 -11.20 -9.46
N ASP A 132 -8.56 -10.38 -9.47
CA ASP A 132 -9.19 -9.91 -10.70
C ASP A 132 -8.40 -8.74 -11.31
N LEU A 133 -7.42 -9.07 -12.16
CA LEU A 133 -6.60 -8.07 -12.85
C LEU A 133 -7.41 -7.12 -13.74
N SER A 134 -8.54 -7.56 -14.30
CA SER A 134 -9.37 -6.72 -15.19
C SER A 134 -10.09 -5.61 -14.42
N ARG A 135 -10.60 -5.95 -13.23
CA ARG A 135 -11.18 -5.00 -12.29
C ARG A 135 -10.11 -4.03 -11.78
N ILE A 136 -8.95 -4.54 -11.39
CA ILE A 136 -7.83 -3.71 -10.92
C ILE A 136 -7.38 -2.75 -12.02
N GLU A 137 -7.29 -3.19 -13.28
CA GLU A 137 -6.91 -2.32 -14.39
C GLU A 137 -7.88 -1.14 -14.56
N SER A 138 -9.19 -1.41 -14.44
CA SER A 138 -10.24 -0.39 -14.55
C SER A 138 -10.14 0.62 -13.41
N LEU A 139 -10.01 0.16 -12.16
CA LEU A 139 -9.84 1.03 -11.00
C LEU A 139 -8.54 1.84 -11.04
N ALA A 140 -7.43 1.23 -11.47
CA ALA A 140 -6.17 1.93 -11.67
C ALA A 140 -6.28 2.98 -12.77
N ALA A 141 -7.05 2.73 -13.84
CA ALA A 141 -7.31 3.71 -14.88
C ALA A 141 -8.08 4.93 -14.36
N GLU A 142 -9.09 4.70 -13.51
CA GLU A 142 -9.83 5.77 -12.83
C GLU A 142 -8.91 6.57 -11.90
N GLN A 143 -8.08 5.91 -11.10
CA GLN A 143 -7.14 6.59 -10.19
C GLN A 143 -6.10 7.42 -10.96
N ARG A 144 -5.55 6.90 -12.07
CA ARG A 144 -4.66 7.67 -12.96
C ARG A 144 -5.35 8.93 -13.46
N GLN A 145 -6.61 8.82 -13.87
CA GLN A 145 -7.37 9.98 -14.32
C GLN A 145 -7.52 11.01 -13.18
N SER A 146 -7.95 10.61 -11.99
CA SER A 146 -8.11 11.53 -10.86
C SER A 146 -6.80 12.23 -10.47
N GLU A 147 -5.68 11.51 -10.45
CA GLU A 147 -4.38 12.11 -10.10
C GLU A 147 -3.85 13.06 -11.17
N CYS A 148 -4.22 12.87 -12.44
CA CYS A 148 -3.90 13.82 -13.51
C CYS A 148 -4.69 15.13 -13.40
N PHE A 149 -5.85 15.14 -12.74
CA PHE A 149 -6.69 16.33 -12.62
C PHE A 149 -6.36 17.23 -11.43
N ASP A 150 -5.61 16.74 -10.44
CA ASP A 150 -5.37 17.48 -9.20
C ASP A 150 -4.28 18.58 -9.33
N HIS A 151 -3.60 18.69 -10.48
CA HIS A 151 -2.61 19.75 -10.76
C HIS A 151 -2.94 20.48 -12.07
N ASP A 152 -3.89 21.44 -12.01
CA ASP A 152 -4.19 22.48 -13.01
C ASP A 152 -4.45 22.05 -14.49
N GLY A 153 -4.56 20.75 -14.77
CA GLY A 153 -5.30 20.20 -15.90
C GLY A 153 -4.77 20.46 -17.31
N ARG A 154 -3.47 20.74 -17.53
CA ARG A 154 -2.95 20.91 -18.91
C ARG A 154 -1.63 20.24 -19.25
N PHE A 155 -0.86 19.72 -18.28
CA PHE A 155 0.42 19.08 -18.57
C PHE A 155 0.66 17.89 -17.65
N PHE A 156 1.18 16.81 -18.21
CA PHE A 156 1.71 15.69 -17.44
C PHE A 156 3.14 16.05 -17.04
N VAL A 157 3.45 16.17 -15.75
CA VAL A 157 4.85 16.32 -15.33
C VAL A 157 5.48 14.93 -15.27
N ILE A 158 6.28 14.59 -16.27
CA ILE A 158 6.96 13.29 -16.36
C ILE A 158 8.18 13.27 -15.42
N ARG A 159 8.97 14.34 -15.40
CA ARG A 159 10.22 14.41 -14.62
C ARG A 159 10.70 15.85 -14.43
N LYS A 160 11.25 16.21 -13.26
CA LYS A 160 11.99 17.48 -13.07
C LYS A 160 13.34 17.42 -13.78
N LEU A 161 13.57 18.29 -14.76
CA LEU A 161 14.81 18.35 -15.55
C LEU A 161 15.87 19.27 -14.94
N GLY A 162 15.47 20.29 -14.18
CA GLY A 162 16.41 21.19 -13.53
C GLY A 162 15.73 22.37 -12.84
N GLU A 163 16.50 23.11 -12.04
CA GLU A 163 16.05 24.31 -11.33
C GLU A 163 17.10 25.41 -11.50
N GLY A 164 16.66 26.61 -11.90
CA GLY A 164 17.50 27.79 -12.08
C GLY A 164 16.81 29.05 -11.58
N GLY A 165 17.47 30.20 -11.74
CA GLY A 165 16.98 31.49 -11.22
C GLY A 165 15.62 31.97 -11.78
N MET A 166 15.03 31.26 -12.75
CA MET A 166 13.71 31.55 -13.31
C MET A 166 12.67 30.44 -13.06
N GLY A 167 12.98 29.44 -12.24
CA GLY A 167 12.04 28.40 -11.83
C GLY A 167 12.49 26.98 -12.15
N VAL A 168 11.53 26.05 -12.04
CA VAL A 168 11.73 24.61 -12.23
C VAL A 168 11.23 24.19 -13.62
N VAL A 169 12.04 23.43 -14.32
CA VAL A 169 11.67 22.85 -15.63
C VAL A 169 11.25 21.41 -15.43
N TYR A 170 10.11 21.07 -16.00
CA TYR A 170 9.57 19.72 -16.04
C TYR A 170 9.56 19.21 -17.49
N GLU A 171 9.87 17.93 -17.66
CA GLU A 171 9.58 17.15 -18.85
C GLU A 171 8.08 16.91 -18.89
N VAL A 172 7.44 17.19 -20.03
CA VAL A 172 6.01 16.99 -20.28
C VAL A 172 5.78 16.04 -21.44
#